data_AF-A0A1M7F254-F1
#
_entry.id   AF-A0A1M7F254-F1
#
_cell.length_a   1.000
_cell.length_b   1.000
_cell.length_c   1.000
_cell.angle_alpha   90.00
_cell.angle_beta   90.00
_cell.angle_gamma   90.00
#
_symmetry.space_group_name_H-M   'P 1'
#
loop_
_entity.id
_entity.type
_entity.pdbx_description
1 polymer ?
#
loop_
_entity_poly.entity_id
_entity_poly.type
_entity_poly.pdbx_seq_one_letter_code
_entity_poly.pdbx_strand_id
1 'polypeptide(L)'
;MICRFIATASLAVLMAKPVLAGPEEALFETANIIYQSAEGLPPEMQKTTYESVRSILNQIVADYPASDLALQIILKEEIEGLDVANLNAVLQDAEESETAATEKMVVPAVPETTPLDPGNSNNEGDEVIEQDTLPTLTLEPEEPLLSMPVGSEATERELDLDRQAIRDLQARLLVIGHDPNGVDGAIGRGTRGAIRSWQSSMSAEPTGYLNTSQLAALKDQSQLALDEWLKDDANARAYKPPPPIALGPRNMSGNWRYTTNCGANSKLGRTRITGNMTMRHAGGLNYTGTLVNSQGLRARLNATLRGRNISGVANFGFLFGTVRTEARVDDQALILRGRDSNGCSFYARKS
;
A
#
# COMPACT_ATOMS: atom_id res chain seq x y z
N MET A 1 -33.80 -64.20 26.67
CA MET A 1 -33.58 -63.41 25.44
C MET A 1 -33.84 -61.95 25.78
N ILE A 2 -32.81 -61.20 26.14
CA ILE A 2 -32.89 -59.75 26.38
C ILE A 2 -31.95 -59.13 25.35
N CYS A 3 -32.52 -58.55 24.30
CA CYS A 3 -31.78 -57.92 23.22
C CYS A 3 -31.37 -56.51 23.68
N ARG A 4 -30.06 -56.28 23.81
CA ARG A 4 -29.44 -54.97 24.04
C ARG A 4 -29.71 -54.06 22.85
N PHE A 5 -30.45 -52.97 23.04
CA PHE A 5 -30.38 -51.81 22.14
C PHE A 5 -29.34 -50.84 22.71
N ILE A 6 -28.10 -50.95 22.25
CA ILE A 6 -27.11 -49.89 22.38
C ILE A 6 -27.47 -48.89 21.29
N ALA A 7 -28.09 -47.77 21.67
CA ALA A 7 -28.21 -46.62 20.79
C ALA A 7 -26.83 -45.96 20.70
N THR A 8 -26.07 -46.33 19.68
CA THR A 8 -24.87 -45.60 19.26
C THR A 8 -25.32 -44.24 18.73
N ALA A 9 -25.29 -43.23 19.59
CA ALA A 9 -25.24 -41.85 19.14
C ALA A 9 -23.94 -41.68 18.34
N SER A 10 -24.01 -41.82 17.02
CA SER A 10 -22.95 -41.38 16.11
C SER A 10 -22.93 -39.86 16.18
N LEU A 11 -22.16 -39.33 17.12
CA LEU A 11 -21.66 -37.97 17.05
C LEU A 11 -20.67 -37.97 15.88
N ALA A 12 -21.19 -37.78 14.67
CA ALA A 12 -20.38 -37.38 13.54
C ALA A 12 -19.90 -35.96 13.84
N VAL A 13 -18.79 -35.87 14.59
CA VAL A 13 -17.94 -34.69 14.58
C VAL A 13 -17.53 -34.53 13.12
N LEU A 14 -18.23 -33.62 12.44
CA LEU A 14 -17.83 -33.12 11.14
C LEU A 14 -16.47 -32.48 11.38
N MET A 15 -15.41 -33.26 11.19
CA MET A 15 -14.05 -32.76 11.17
C MET A 15 -13.92 -31.89 9.91
N ALA A 16 -14.41 -30.65 10.01
CA ALA A 16 -13.94 -29.57 9.18
C ALA A 16 -12.43 -29.55 9.38
N LYS A 17 -11.71 -30.04 8.37
CA LYS A 17 -10.25 -29.93 8.33
C LYS A 17 -9.93 -28.47 8.61
N PRO A 18 -9.00 -28.14 9.50
CA PRO A 18 -8.63 -26.76 9.71
C PRO A 18 -8.10 -26.26 8.37
N VAL A 19 -8.88 -25.43 7.70
CA VAL A 19 -8.36 -24.50 6.71
C VAL A 19 -7.33 -23.73 7.52
N LEU A 20 -6.05 -23.93 7.21
CA LEU A 20 -5.00 -23.05 7.71
C LEU A 20 -5.39 -21.66 7.20
N ALA A 21 -6.07 -20.90 8.05
CA ALA A 21 -6.44 -19.52 7.83
C ALA A 21 -5.19 -18.80 7.36
N GLY A 22 -5.30 -18.02 6.29
CA GLY A 22 -4.21 -17.13 5.92
C GLY A 22 -3.90 -16.19 7.09
N PRO A 23 -2.69 -15.63 7.14
CA PRO A 23 -2.37 -14.61 8.14
C PRO A 23 -3.36 -13.43 8.11
N GLU A 24 -3.96 -13.12 6.95
CA GLU A 24 -5.06 -12.16 6.79
C GLU A 24 -6.36 -12.59 7.50
N GLU A 25 -6.75 -13.87 7.42
CA GLU A 25 -7.92 -14.37 8.13
C GLU A 25 -7.69 -14.44 9.64
N ALA A 26 -6.47 -14.73 10.10
CA ALA A 26 -6.13 -14.70 11.53
C ALA A 26 -6.17 -13.27 12.11
N LEU A 27 -5.70 -12.28 11.34
CA LEU A 27 -5.83 -10.86 11.69
C LEU A 27 -7.29 -10.43 11.71
N PHE A 28 -8.08 -10.86 10.74
CA PHE A 28 -9.50 -10.52 10.69
C PHE A 28 -10.28 -11.16 11.83
N GLU A 29 -9.98 -12.41 12.18
CA GLU A 29 -10.55 -13.08 13.34
C GLU A 29 -10.20 -12.33 14.63
N THR A 30 -8.96 -11.84 14.73
CA THR A 30 -8.54 -10.98 15.86
C THR A 30 -9.36 -9.68 15.91
N ALA A 31 -9.55 -9.02 14.76
CA ALA A 31 -10.38 -7.82 14.66
C ALA A 31 -11.83 -8.10 15.06
N ASN A 32 -12.39 -9.24 14.65
CA ASN A 32 -13.75 -9.63 15.00
C ASN A 32 -13.90 -9.89 16.50
N ILE A 33 -12.97 -10.63 17.12
CA ILE A 33 -12.96 -10.86 18.58
C ILE A 33 -12.93 -9.54 19.36
N ILE A 34 -12.09 -8.58 18.93
CA ILE A 34 -11.99 -7.26 19.58
C ILE A 34 -13.29 -6.48 19.38
N TYR A 35 -13.86 -6.50 18.17
CA TYR A 35 -15.14 -5.84 17.87
C TYR A 35 -16.28 -6.36 18.74
N GLN A 36 -16.41 -7.68 18.89
CA GLN A 36 -17.43 -8.29 19.76
C GLN A 36 -17.21 -7.98 21.24
N SER A 37 -15.96 -7.79 21.66
CA SER A 37 -15.65 -7.44 23.05
C SER A 37 -16.05 -6.01 23.44
N ALA A 38 -16.32 -5.16 22.44
CA ALA A 38 -16.78 -3.80 22.66
C ALA A 38 -18.27 -3.74 23.08
N GLU A 39 -19.04 -4.80 22.81
CA GLU A 39 -20.47 -4.83 23.09
C GLU A 39 -20.74 -4.72 24.61
N GLY A 40 -21.39 -3.62 25.02
CA GLY A 40 -21.72 -3.35 26.43
C GLY A 40 -20.67 -2.54 27.21
N LEU A 41 -19.57 -2.12 26.58
CA LEU A 41 -18.63 -1.17 27.21
C LEU A 41 -19.22 0.26 27.27
N PRO A 42 -18.72 1.13 28.16
CA PRO A 42 -18.97 2.58 28.07
C PRO A 42 -18.49 3.19 26.74
N PRO A 43 -19.15 4.23 26.20
CA PRO A 43 -18.87 4.79 24.87
C PRO A 43 -17.41 5.18 24.61
N GLU A 44 -16.72 5.72 25.61
CA GLU A 44 -15.31 6.11 25.53
C GLU A 44 -14.36 4.92 25.36
N MET A 45 -14.69 3.79 26.00
CA MET A 45 -13.92 2.55 25.86
C MET A 45 -14.32 1.80 24.59
N GLN A 46 -15.58 1.89 24.15
CA GLN A 46 -16.01 1.38 22.84
C GLN A 46 -15.23 2.06 21.70
N LYS A 47 -15.09 3.39 21.71
CA LYS A 47 -14.30 4.14 20.71
C LYS A 47 -12.88 3.60 20.57
N THR A 48 -12.15 3.54 21.69
CA THR A 48 -10.74 3.07 21.71
C THR A 48 -10.61 1.63 21.19
N THR A 49 -11.62 0.80 21.49
CA THR A 49 -11.68 -0.59 21.03
C THR A 49 -11.94 -0.66 19.52
N TYR A 50 -12.85 0.16 19.01
CA TYR A 50 -13.17 0.29 17.58
C TYR A 50 -12.04 0.92 16.75
N GLU A 51 -11.24 1.84 17.30
CA GLU A 51 -10.02 2.33 16.66
C GLU A 51 -9.00 1.21 16.47
N SER A 52 -8.86 0.32 17.46
CA SER A 52 -7.99 -0.86 17.38
C SER A 52 -8.47 -1.84 16.30
N VAL A 53 -9.78 -2.08 16.21
CA VAL A 53 -10.39 -2.88 15.14
C VAL A 53 -10.10 -2.26 13.78
N ARG A 54 -10.32 -0.94 13.63
CA ARG A 54 -10.07 -0.22 12.38
C ARG A 54 -8.61 -0.29 11.95
N SER A 55 -7.68 -0.20 12.90
CA SER A 55 -6.24 -0.35 12.64
C SER A 55 -5.91 -1.73 12.05
N ILE A 56 -6.51 -2.81 12.59
CA ILE A 56 -6.28 -4.18 12.10
C ILE A 56 -6.88 -4.36 10.70
N LEU A 57 -8.09 -3.83 10.44
CA LEU A 57 -8.71 -3.88 9.11
C LEU A 57 -7.87 -3.12 8.07
N ASN A 58 -7.36 -1.95 8.43
CA ASN A 58 -6.44 -1.18 7.57
C ASN A 58 -5.15 -1.97 7.32
N GLN A 59 -4.60 -2.65 8.33
CA GLN A 59 -3.44 -3.52 8.18
C GLN A 59 -3.72 -4.67 7.21
N ILE A 60 -4.89 -5.31 7.27
CA ILE A 60 -5.26 -6.37 6.33
C ILE A 60 -5.30 -5.85 4.89
N VAL A 61 -5.88 -4.66 4.70
CA VAL A 61 -5.90 -4.01 3.38
C VAL A 61 -4.50 -3.63 2.89
N ALA A 62 -3.61 -3.20 3.79
CA ALA A 62 -2.25 -2.77 3.44
C ALA A 62 -1.29 -3.94 3.18
N ASP A 63 -1.30 -4.95 4.05
CA ASP A 63 -0.35 -6.08 4.01
C ASP A 63 -0.84 -7.19 3.07
N TYR A 64 -2.16 -7.30 2.88
CA TYR A 64 -2.80 -8.32 2.04
C TYR A 64 -3.80 -7.73 1.02
N PRO A 65 -3.42 -6.72 0.22
CA PRO A 65 -4.33 -6.00 -0.68
C PRO A 65 -4.92 -6.87 -1.80
N ALA A 66 -4.34 -8.05 -2.03
CA ALA A 66 -4.80 -9.01 -3.03
C ALA A 66 -5.69 -10.12 -2.44
N SER A 67 -5.97 -10.11 -1.12
CA SER A 67 -6.86 -11.08 -0.49
C SER A 67 -8.33 -10.77 -0.80
N ASP A 68 -9.15 -11.83 -0.91
CA ASP A 68 -10.60 -11.66 -1.04
C ASP A 68 -11.17 -10.93 0.19
N LEU A 69 -10.52 -11.06 1.35
CA LEU A 69 -10.87 -10.39 2.58
C LEU A 69 -10.62 -8.88 2.53
N ALA A 70 -9.46 -8.44 2.03
CA ALA A 70 -9.19 -7.01 1.78
C ALA A 70 -10.20 -6.41 0.78
N LEU A 71 -10.57 -7.16 -0.25
CA LEU A 71 -11.62 -6.74 -1.17
C LEU A 71 -12.98 -6.64 -0.48
N GLN A 72 -13.33 -7.57 0.41
CA GLN A 72 -14.57 -7.49 1.18
C GLN A 72 -14.56 -6.30 2.14
N ILE A 73 -13.46 -6.04 2.86
CA ILE A 73 -13.27 -4.90 3.76
C ILE A 73 -13.47 -3.57 3.03
N ILE A 74 -13.03 -3.48 1.78
CA ILE A 74 -13.19 -2.28 0.96
C ILE A 74 -14.63 -2.15 0.42
N LEU A 75 -15.29 -3.26 0.10
CA LEU A 75 -16.53 -3.27 -0.70
C LEU A 75 -17.82 -3.49 0.09
N LYS A 76 -17.75 -3.88 1.37
CA LYS A 76 -18.93 -4.26 2.16
C LYS A 76 -19.03 -3.45 3.45
N GLU A 77 -20.28 -3.11 3.80
CA GLU A 77 -20.64 -2.52 5.11
C GLU A 77 -20.69 -3.57 6.24
N GLU A 78 -20.85 -4.87 5.92
CA GLU A 78 -20.88 -5.96 6.91
C GLU A 78 -20.10 -7.19 6.42
N ILE A 79 -19.22 -7.73 7.26
CA ILE A 79 -18.36 -8.88 6.94
C ILE A 79 -18.33 -9.84 8.12
N GLU A 80 -18.88 -11.04 7.95
CA GLU A 80 -18.77 -12.16 8.90
C GLU A 80 -19.00 -11.76 10.39
N GLY A 81 -20.05 -10.96 10.64
CA GLY A 81 -20.44 -10.52 12.00
C GLY A 81 -19.79 -9.21 12.48
N LEU A 82 -18.92 -8.60 11.66
CA LEU A 82 -18.36 -7.28 11.88
C LEU A 82 -19.13 -6.23 11.06
N ASP A 83 -19.91 -5.39 11.75
CA ASP A 83 -20.65 -4.27 11.16
C ASP A 83 -19.74 -3.04 11.06
N VAL A 84 -19.20 -2.84 9.86
CA VAL A 84 -18.27 -1.76 9.51
C VAL A 84 -18.99 -0.41 9.46
N ALA A 85 -20.30 -0.40 9.18
CA ALA A 85 -21.10 0.83 9.18
C ALA A 85 -21.28 1.37 10.60
N ASN A 86 -21.63 0.50 11.56
CA ASN A 86 -21.68 0.87 12.98
C ASN A 86 -20.29 1.29 13.51
N LEU A 87 -19.24 0.56 13.12
CA LEU A 87 -17.85 0.94 13.45
C LEU A 87 -17.53 2.37 12.98
N ASN A 88 -17.87 2.70 11.73
CA ASN A 88 -17.61 4.03 11.18
C ASN A 88 -18.48 5.12 11.84
N ALA A 89 -19.75 4.82 12.14
CA ALA A 89 -20.66 5.75 12.79
C ALA A 89 -20.18 6.14 14.20
N VAL A 90 -19.78 5.17 15.02
CA VAL A 90 -19.26 5.43 16.37
C VAL A 90 -17.95 6.21 16.35
N LEU A 91 -17.10 5.99 15.35
CA LEU A 91 -15.87 6.76 15.16
C LEU A 91 -16.17 8.20 14.70
N GLN A 92 -17.20 8.43 13.89
CA GLN A 92 -17.62 9.76 13.43
C GLN A 92 -18.29 10.59 14.55
N ASP A 93 -19.19 10.00 15.34
CA ASP A 93 -19.89 10.68 16.44
C ASP A 93 -18.91 11.22 17.51
N ALA A 94 -17.74 10.60 17.64
CA ALA A 94 -16.72 11.02 18.59
C ALA A 94 -15.88 12.23 18.12
N GLU A 95 -15.72 12.43 16.81
CA GLU A 95 -15.05 13.61 16.24
C GLU A 95 -15.91 14.88 16.41
N GLU A 96 -17.24 14.75 16.34
CA GLU A 96 -18.19 15.84 16.58
C GLU A 96 -18.27 16.25 18.06
N SER A 97 -18.03 15.31 18.99
CA SER A 97 -18.05 15.58 20.43
C SER A 97 -16.74 16.25 20.92
N GLU A 98 -15.59 15.92 20.33
CA GLU A 98 -14.30 16.57 20.61
C GLU A 98 -14.21 17.99 20.03
N THR A 99 -14.81 18.23 18.85
CA THR A 99 -14.88 19.57 18.26
C THR A 99 -15.77 20.52 19.05
N ALA A 100 -16.87 20.03 19.66
CA ALA A 100 -17.73 20.82 20.54
C ALA A 100 -17.09 21.17 21.90
N ALA A 101 -16.17 20.34 22.41
CA ALA A 101 -15.48 20.59 23.68
C ALA A 101 -14.34 21.62 23.57
N THR A 102 -13.75 21.77 22.39
CA THR A 102 -12.56 22.61 22.16
C THR A 102 -12.91 24.10 22.03
N GLU A 103 -14.17 24.45 21.74
CA GLU A 103 -14.60 25.85 21.57
C GLU A 103 -14.75 26.63 22.89
N LYS A 104 -14.64 25.98 24.07
CA LYS A 104 -15.03 26.60 25.35
C LYS A 104 -13.92 26.96 26.34
N MET A 105 -12.64 26.89 25.98
CA MET A 105 -11.55 27.26 26.91
C MET A 105 -10.53 28.22 26.27
N VAL A 106 -10.83 29.51 26.32
CA VAL A 106 -9.85 30.60 26.17
C VAL A 106 -9.59 31.18 27.57
N VAL A 107 -8.33 31.30 28.03
CA VAL A 107 -7.51 32.50 28.40
C VAL A 107 -6.14 32.04 29.04
N PRO A 108 -5.13 32.88 29.39
CA PRO A 108 -3.93 33.19 28.59
C PRO A 108 -2.52 32.92 29.23
N ALA A 109 -1.51 32.81 28.35
CA ALA A 109 -0.15 33.42 28.27
C ALA A 109 0.83 33.63 29.48
N VAL A 110 2.11 33.23 29.20
CA VAL A 110 3.50 33.68 29.61
C VAL A 110 4.02 33.39 31.06
N PRO A 111 5.37 33.40 31.37
CA PRO A 111 6.63 33.21 30.60
C PRO A 111 7.70 32.22 31.19
N GLU A 112 8.57 31.73 30.29
CA GLU A 112 10.06 31.74 30.26
C GLU A 112 10.92 31.68 31.56
N THR A 113 11.87 30.72 31.64
CA THR A 113 13.24 30.94 32.16
C THR A 113 14.28 29.98 31.55
N THR A 114 15.47 30.53 31.37
CA THR A 114 16.69 30.11 30.65
C THR A 114 17.68 29.29 31.53
N PRO A 115 18.93 28.95 31.10
CA PRO A 115 19.52 27.61 31.24
C PRO A 115 20.77 27.56 32.15
N LEU A 116 21.39 26.38 32.32
CA LEU A 116 22.73 26.25 32.90
C LEU A 116 23.56 25.16 32.19
N ASP A 117 24.70 25.60 31.63
CA ASP A 117 25.96 24.87 31.44
C ASP A 117 26.94 25.43 32.50
N PRO A 118 27.92 24.67 33.03
CA PRO A 118 29.29 24.79 32.48
C PRO A 118 30.21 23.55 32.63
N GLY A 119 31.27 23.47 31.81
CA GLY A 119 32.62 23.29 32.37
C GLY A 119 33.64 22.36 31.67
N ASN A 120 34.33 22.91 30.68
CA ASN A 120 35.77 22.83 30.29
C ASN A 120 36.80 22.05 31.17
N SER A 121 37.79 21.36 30.54
CA SER A 121 39.25 21.68 30.64
C SER A 121 40.17 20.78 29.78
N ASN A 122 41.14 21.46 29.15
CA ASN A 122 42.23 21.09 28.24
C ASN A 122 43.32 20.11 28.78
N ASN A 123 44.09 19.46 27.88
CA ASN A 123 45.54 19.72 27.67
C ASN A 123 46.23 18.87 26.57
N GLU A 124 47.20 19.51 25.90
CA GLU A 124 48.14 19.06 24.86
C GLU A 124 49.33 18.22 25.38
N GLY A 125 49.99 17.47 24.47
CA GLY A 125 51.37 16.97 24.63
C GLY A 125 51.75 15.79 23.71
N ASP A 126 52.70 16.04 22.78
CA ASP A 126 53.27 15.17 21.72
C ASP A 126 53.87 13.82 22.16
N GLU A 127 53.79 12.79 21.30
CA GLU A 127 54.95 11.99 20.84
C GLU A 127 54.62 11.08 19.64
N VAL A 128 55.50 11.11 18.64
CA VAL A 128 55.45 10.37 17.37
C VAL A 128 56.18 9.04 17.52
N ILE A 129 55.50 7.91 17.22
CA ILE A 129 56.17 6.66 16.84
C ILE A 129 55.52 6.12 15.56
N GLU A 130 56.34 6.07 14.52
CA GLU A 130 56.08 5.52 13.20
C GLU A 130 56.01 3.99 13.29
N GLN A 131 54.82 3.42 13.13
CA GLN A 131 54.62 1.98 12.93
C GLN A 131 53.99 1.72 11.58
N ASP A 132 54.84 1.13 10.74
CA ASP A 132 54.60 0.15 9.68
C ASP A 132 53.13 -0.09 9.29
N THR A 133 52.88 0.20 8.03
CA THR A 133 51.61 0.12 7.31
C THR A 133 50.95 -1.26 7.37
N LEU A 134 49.74 -1.32 7.91
CA LEU A 134 48.66 -2.14 7.36
C LEU A 134 47.62 -1.19 6.76
N PRO A 135 47.05 -1.48 5.58
CA PRO A 135 45.94 -0.70 5.09
C PRO A 135 44.80 -0.80 6.10
N THR A 136 44.56 0.28 6.84
CA THR A 136 43.29 0.49 7.51
C THR A 136 42.25 0.46 6.40
N LEU A 137 41.56 -0.67 6.28
CA LEU A 137 40.23 -0.73 5.72
C LEU A 137 39.43 0.29 6.54
N THR A 138 39.40 1.53 6.06
CA THR A 138 38.36 2.46 6.42
C THR A 138 37.11 1.76 5.93
N LEU A 139 36.45 1.05 6.83
CA LEU A 139 35.07 0.67 6.65
C LEU A 139 34.37 2.01 6.53
N GLU A 140 34.15 2.46 5.28
CA GLU A 140 33.06 3.38 5.00
C GLU A 140 31.87 2.83 5.82
N PRO A 141 31.24 3.64 6.68
CA PRO A 141 30.09 3.15 7.44
C PRO A 141 29.13 2.54 6.44
N GLU A 142 28.89 1.23 6.54
CA GLU A 142 27.92 0.53 5.71
C GLU A 142 26.63 1.33 5.83
N GLU A 143 26.23 1.99 4.73
CA GLU A 143 25.02 2.79 4.71
C GLU A 143 23.90 1.91 5.27
N PRO A 144 23.10 2.40 6.23
CA PRO A 144 22.02 1.60 6.79
C PRO A 144 21.15 1.14 5.62
N LEU A 145 20.90 -0.16 5.56
CA LEU A 145 20.14 -0.89 4.54
C LEU A 145 18.65 -0.49 4.55
N LEU A 146 18.33 0.79 4.45
CA LEU A 146 16.98 1.30 4.22
C LEU A 146 16.75 1.24 2.72
N SER A 147 15.92 0.27 2.32
CA SER A 147 15.74 -0.17 0.93
C SER A 147 15.09 0.87 -0.02
N MET A 148 14.92 2.11 0.43
CA MET A 148 14.49 3.24 -0.39
C MET A 148 15.40 4.44 -0.15
N PRO A 149 15.85 5.15 -1.21
CA PRO A 149 16.63 6.37 -1.06
C PRO A 149 15.94 7.35 -0.11
N VAL A 150 16.72 7.98 0.77
CA VAL A 150 16.20 8.94 1.75
C VAL A 150 15.76 10.22 1.03
N GLY A 151 14.59 10.74 1.41
CA GLY A 151 14.12 12.03 0.91
C GLY A 151 14.66 13.17 1.77
N SER A 152 15.06 14.26 1.13
CA SER A 152 15.53 15.49 1.77
C SER A 152 14.84 16.71 1.16
N GLU A 153 14.99 17.87 1.79
CA GLU A 153 14.48 19.12 1.22
C GLU A 153 15.06 19.39 -0.19
N ALA A 154 16.33 19.05 -0.43
CA ALA A 154 16.96 19.21 -1.74
C ALA A 154 16.29 18.32 -2.80
N THR A 155 16.11 17.02 -2.51
CA THR A 155 15.47 16.10 -3.45
C THR A 155 14.01 16.42 -3.67
N GLU A 156 13.32 16.98 -2.68
CA GLU A 156 11.92 17.40 -2.84
C GLU A 156 11.80 18.65 -3.71
N ARG A 157 12.73 19.60 -3.58
CA ARG A 157 12.81 20.76 -4.47
C ARG A 157 13.04 20.34 -5.93
N GLU A 158 13.84 19.31 -6.17
CA GLU A 158 14.07 18.74 -7.50
C GLU A 158 12.80 18.12 -8.13
N LEU A 159 11.78 17.78 -7.33
CA LEU A 159 10.51 17.29 -7.85
C LEU A 159 9.69 18.38 -8.55
N ASP A 160 10.00 19.66 -8.28
CA ASP A 160 9.33 20.84 -8.85
C ASP A 160 7.80 20.73 -8.78
N LEU A 161 7.29 20.32 -7.61
CA LEU A 161 5.86 20.11 -7.41
C LEU A 161 5.11 21.45 -7.42
N ASP A 162 4.33 21.67 -8.47
CA ASP A 162 3.38 22.77 -8.49
C ASP A 162 2.24 22.55 -7.47
N ARG A 163 1.41 23.59 -7.26
CA ARG A 163 0.30 23.53 -6.31
C ARG A 163 -0.66 22.36 -6.57
N GLN A 164 -0.88 22.00 -7.83
CA GLN A 164 -1.80 20.92 -8.20
C GLN A 164 -1.18 19.55 -7.91
N ALA A 165 0.13 19.40 -8.13
CA ALA A 165 0.89 18.20 -7.77
C ALA A 165 0.99 18.04 -6.25
N ILE A 166 1.06 19.13 -5.48
CA ILE A 166 0.99 19.09 -4.01
C ILE A 166 -0.40 18.64 -3.55
N ARG A 167 -1.48 19.13 -4.17
CA ARG A 167 -2.83 18.62 -3.86
C ARG A 167 -2.97 17.14 -4.17
N ASP A 168 -2.37 16.65 -5.27
CA ASP A 168 -2.33 15.22 -5.58
C ASP A 168 -1.57 14.41 -4.54
N LEU A 169 -0.39 14.90 -4.11
CA LEU A 169 0.36 14.32 -3.01
C LEU A 169 -0.48 14.22 -1.72
N GLN A 170 -1.14 15.30 -1.31
CA GLN A 170 -1.98 15.34 -0.12
C GLN A 170 -3.18 14.40 -0.23
N ALA A 171 -3.91 14.42 -1.35
CA ALA A 171 -5.04 13.52 -1.57
C ALA A 171 -4.60 12.04 -1.53
N ARG A 172 -3.43 11.73 -2.11
CA ARG A 172 -2.87 10.37 -2.11
C ARG A 172 -2.49 9.88 -0.72
N LEU A 173 -1.92 10.74 0.11
CA LEU A 173 -1.63 10.44 1.51
C LEU A 173 -2.93 10.17 2.28
N LEU A 174 -3.94 11.04 2.09
CA LEU A 174 -5.24 10.91 2.74
C LEU A 174 -5.93 9.58 2.42
N VAL A 175 -6.05 9.21 1.14
CA VAL A 175 -6.80 8.00 0.71
C VAL A 175 -6.13 6.68 1.13
N ILE A 176 -4.86 6.72 1.53
CA ILE A 176 -4.16 5.55 2.09
C ILE A 176 -3.96 5.65 3.62
N GLY A 177 -4.64 6.60 4.27
CA GLY A 177 -4.72 6.67 5.74
C GLY A 177 -3.67 7.54 6.42
N HIS A 178 -2.90 8.36 5.68
CA HIS A 178 -1.95 9.31 6.25
C HIS A 178 -2.51 10.74 6.13
N ASP A 179 -3.15 11.26 7.17
CA ASP A 179 -3.87 12.54 7.10
C ASP A 179 -2.91 13.75 6.98
N PRO A 180 -2.93 14.51 5.86
CA PRO A 180 -2.16 15.73 5.69
C PRO A 180 -2.75 16.96 6.40
N ASN A 181 -3.86 16.82 7.13
CA ASN A 181 -4.73 17.89 7.66
C ASN A 181 -5.34 18.75 6.54
N GLY A 182 -5.82 18.09 5.48
CA GLY A 182 -6.49 18.73 4.35
C GLY A 182 -5.69 18.78 3.04
N VAL A 183 -6.38 19.16 1.95
CA VAL A 183 -5.87 19.15 0.55
C VAL A 183 -5.89 20.57 -0.04
N ASP A 184 -4.97 21.42 0.43
CA ASP A 184 -4.90 22.86 0.15
C ASP A 184 -3.84 23.27 -0.90
N GLY A 185 -2.92 22.34 -1.22
CA GLY A 185 -1.82 22.55 -2.15
C GLY A 185 -0.60 23.25 -1.55
N ALA A 186 -0.49 23.32 -0.22
CA ALA A 186 0.66 23.87 0.49
C ALA A 186 1.28 22.82 1.42
N ILE A 187 2.61 22.67 1.37
CA ILE A 187 3.28 21.71 2.25
C ILE A 187 3.52 22.34 3.63
N GLY A 188 2.57 22.11 4.54
CA GLY A 188 2.63 22.55 5.94
C GLY A 188 2.99 21.44 6.93
N ARG A 189 2.83 21.72 8.23
CA ARG A 189 3.15 20.75 9.31
C ARG A 189 2.34 19.45 9.18
N GLY A 190 1.06 19.54 8.79
CA GLY A 190 0.20 18.37 8.57
C GLY A 190 0.73 17.47 7.47
N THR A 191 0.97 18.04 6.27
CA THR A 191 1.55 17.29 5.15
C THR A 191 2.92 16.68 5.49
N ARG A 192 3.78 17.39 6.23
CA ARG A 192 5.06 16.83 6.72
C ARG A 192 4.85 15.67 7.69
N GLY A 193 3.82 15.73 8.54
CA GLY A 193 3.44 14.62 9.43
C GLY A 193 2.97 13.39 8.65
N ALA A 194 2.09 13.60 7.67
CA ALA A 194 1.59 12.53 6.80
C ALA A 194 2.71 11.84 6.01
N ILE A 195 3.64 12.61 5.43
CA ILE A 195 4.79 12.04 4.71
C ILE A 195 5.65 11.18 5.65
N ARG A 196 5.91 11.64 6.88
CA ARG A 196 6.66 10.85 7.87
C ARG A 196 5.94 9.56 8.23
N SER A 197 4.63 9.65 8.47
CA SER A 197 3.79 8.49 8.77
C SER A 197 3.84 7.45 7.63
N TRP A 198 3.75 7.91 6.39
CA TRP A 198 3.88 7.07 5.20
C TRP A 198 5.30 6.49 5.02
N GLN A 199 6.34 7.28 5.26
CA GLN A 199 7.72 6.76 5.22
C GLN A 199 7.95 5.69 6.27
N SER A 200 7.43 5.88 7.49
CA SER A 200 7.50 4.88 8.56
C SER A 200 6.77 3.59 8.20
N SER A 201 5.58 3.66 7.57
CA SER A 201 4.86 2.45 7.12
C SER A 201 5.64 1.68 6.04
N MET A 202 6.48 2.38 5.28
CA MET A 202 7.39 1.80 4.29
C MET A 202 8.73 1.33 4.86
N SER A 203 8.94 1.40 6.19
CA SER A 203 10.24 1.15 6.82
C SER A 203 11.38 2.01 6.22
N ALA A 204 11.02 3.22 5.75
CA ALA A 204 11.96 4.23 5.27
C ALA A 204 12.21 5.27 6.36
N GLU A 205 13.32 6.00 6.26
CA GLU A 205 13.63 7.09 7.18
C GLU A 205 12.53 8.17 7.13
N PRO A 206 11.85 8.49 8.25
CA PRO A 206 10.72 9.42 8.28
C PRO A 206 11.19 10.88 8.32
N THR A 207 11.77 11.35 7.22
CA THR A 207 12.27 12.72 7.07
C THR A 207 11.17 13.75 6.86
N GLY A 208 10.01 13.34 6.33
CA GLY A 208 8.92 14.25 5.94
C GLY A 208 9.13 14.92 4.59
N TYR A 209 10.17 14.54 3.86
CA TYR A 209 10.49 15.03 2.52
C TYR A 209 10.55 13.87 1.54
N LEU A 210 10.08 14.08 0.32
CA LEU A 210 10.08 13.05 -0.71
C LEU A 210 11.24 13.21 -1.70
N ASN A 211 11.62 12.09 -2.33
CA ASN A 211 12.38 12.09 -3.57
C ASN A 211 11.57 11.44 -4.70
N THR A 212 12.13 11.39 -5.91
CA THR A 212 11.43 10.88 -7.10
C THR A 212 10.96 9.44 -6.95
N SER A 213 11.77 8.59 -6.32
CA SER A 213 11.44 7.18 -6.12
C SER A 213 10.31 7.00 -5.11
N GLN A 214 10.34 7.77 -4.02
CA GLN A 214 9.33 7.79 -2.98
C GLN A 214 7.99 8.32 -3.50
N LEU A 215 7.99 9.44 -4.24
CA LEU A 215 6.77 9.97 -4.87
C LEU A 215 6.15 8.96 -5.86
N ALA A 216 6.98 8.28 -6.65
CA ALA A 216 6.49 7.24 -7.57
C ALA A 216 5.90 6.04 -6.82
N ALA A 217 6.49 5.62 -5.70
CA ALA A 217 5.96 4.55 -4.85
C ALA A 217 4.61 4.95 -4.23
N LEU A 218 4.51 6.16 -3.68
CA LEU A 218 3.26 6.70 -3.15
C LEU A 218 2.16 6.69 -4.22
N LYS A 219 2.46 7.14 -5.44
CA LYS A 219 1.50 7.15 -6.56
C LYS A 219 1.03 5.74 -6.91
N ASP A 220 1.93 4.77 -6.95
CA ASP A 220 1.62 3.36 -7.23
C ASP A 220 0.71 2.74 -6.17
N GLN A 221 1.00 2.97 -4.89
CA GLN A 221 0.21 2.44 -3.77
C GLN A 221 -1.18 3.06 -3.68
N SER A 222 -1.27 4.38 -3.87
CA SER A 222 -2.50 5.14 -3.70
C SER A 222 -3.44 5.12 -4.91
N GLN A 223 -2.99 4.68 -6.09
CA GLN A 223 -3.77 4.89 -7.32
C GLN A 223 -5.18 4.27 -7.26
N LEU A 224 -5.29 3.02 -6.80
CA LEU A 224 -6.59 2.35 -6.72
C LEU A 224 -7.53 3.02 -5.70
N ALA A 225 -6.99 3.40 -4.54
CA ALA A 225 -7.76 4.09 -3.50
C ALA A 225 -8.19 5.49 -3.96
N LEU A 226 -7.33 6.21 -4.68
CA LEU A 226 -7.63 7.51 -5.26
C LEU A 226 -8.74 7.40 -6.32
N ASP A 227 -8.67 6.42 -7.20
CA ASP A 227 -9.70 6.18 -8.22
C ASP A 227 -11.05 5.84 -7.58
N GLU A 228 -11.05 5.11 -6.46
CA GLU A 228 -12.27 4.81 -5.69
C GLU A 228 -12.83 6.07 -5.02
N TRP A 229 -11.97 6.84 -4.34
CA TRP A 229 -12.34 8.08 -3.67
C TRP A 229 -12.96 9.10 -4.63
N LEU A 230 -12.47 9.12 -5.88
CA LEU A 230 -12.98 9.95 -6.97
C LEU A 230 -14.31 9.50 -7.58
N LYS A 231 -14.86 8.34 -7.22
CA LYS A 231 -16.22 7.94 -7.65
C LYS A 231 -17.31 8.69 -6.88
N ASP A 232 -16.98 9.21 -5.71
CA ASP A 232 -17.85 10.14 -5.01
C ASP A 232 -17.84 11.50 -5.73
N ASP A 233 -19.03 11.91 -6.15
CA ASP A 233 -19.27 13.17 -6.86
C ASP A 233 -18.76 14.40 -6.09
N ALA A 234 -18.84 14.42 -4.77
CA ALA A 234 -18.35 15.52 -3.93
C ALA A 234 -16.82 15.61 -4.02
N ASN A 235 -16.12 14.48 -3.91
CA ASN A 235 -14.67 14.41 -4.00
C ASN A 235 -14.18 14.77 -5.41
N ALA A 236 -14.84 14.25 -6.45
CA ALA A 236 -14.52 14.55 -7.85
C ALA A 236 -14.69 16.04 -8.21
N ARG A 237 -15.63 16.74 -7.55
CA ARG A 237 -15.83 18.19 -7.73
C ARG A 237 -14.80 19.01 -6.95
N ALA A 238 -14.42 18.57 -5.75
CA ALA A 238 -13.48 19.27 -4.88
C ALA A 238 -12.00 19.08 -5.28
N TYR A 239 -11.69 17.92 -5.86
CA TYR A 239 -10.34 17.55 -6.26
C TYR A 239 -10.31 17.05 -7.70
N LYS A 240 -9.52 17.75 -8.53
CA LYS A 240 -9.24 17.34 -9.89
C LYS A 240 -7.85 16.70 -9.93
N PRO A 241 -7.72 15.41 -10.27
CA PRO A 241 -6.41 14.78 -10.38
C PRO A 241 -5.59 15.40 -11.53
N PRO A 242 -4.25 15.31 -11.46
CA PRO A 242 -3.39 15.67 -12.59
C PRO A 242 -3.81 14.91 -13.85
N PRO A 243 -3.60 15.47 -15.05
CA PRO A 243 -3.96 14.80 -16.29
C PRO A 243 -3.26 13.44 -16.37
N PRO A 244 -3.97 12.37 -16.80
CA PRO A 244 -3.36 11.05 -16.93
C PRO A 244 -2.15 11.08 -17.87
N ILE A 245 -1.13 10.25 -17.57
CA ILE A 245 0.02 10.08 -18.44
C ILE A 245 -0.47 9.68 -19.83
N ALA A 246 -0.05 10.43 -20.85
CA ALA A 246 -0.39 10.16 -22.23
C ALA A 246 0.17 8.79 -22.65
N LEU A 247 -0.72 7.91 -23.13
CA LEU A 247 -0.31 6.60 -23.63
C LEU A 247 0.01 6.69 -25.11
N GLY A 248 1.10 6.04 -25.52
CA GLY A 248 1.57 6.05 -26.90
C GLY A 248 2.79 5.18 -27.11
N PRO A 249 3.34 5.12 -28.33
CA PRO A 249 4.45 4.22 -28.66
C PRO A 249 5.65 4.35 -27.72
N ARG A 250 6.05 5.58 -27.38
CA ARG A 250 7.19 5.85 -26.49
C ARG A 250 6.94 5.38 -25.05
N ASN A 251 5.77 5.70 -24.50
CA ASN A 251 5.45 5.40 -23.11
C ASN A 251 5.09 3.93 -22.89
N MET A 252 4.52 3.25 -23.88
CA MET A 252 4.16 1.83 -23.77
C MET A 252 5.27 0.87 -24.19
N SER A 253 6.15 1.25 -25.12
CA SER A 253 7.26 0.38 -25.55
C SER A 253 8.40 0.39 -24.54
N GLY A 254 9.21 -0.66 -24.57
CA GLY A 254 10.39 -0.82 -23.71
C GLY A 254 10.27 -2.01 -22.76
N ASN A 255 11.05 -1.97 -21.70
CA ASN A 255 11.13 -3.04 -20.72
C ASN A 255 10.15 -2.81 -19.57
N TRP A 256 9.55 -3.90 -19.12
CA TRP A 256 8.60 -3.97 -18.03
C TRP A 256 8.99 -5.12 -17.12
N ARG A 257 8.77 -4.97 -15.82
CA ARG A 257 8.80 -6.08 -14.86
C ARG A 257 7.36 -6.45 -14.53
N TYR A 258 7.05 -7.74 -14.54
CA TYR A 258 5.72 -8.21 -14.21
C TYR A 258 5.74 -9.22 -13.07
N THR A 259 4.63 -9.27 -12.35
CA THR A 259 4.27 -10.26 -11.35
C THR A 259 2.86 -10.74 -11.65
N THR A 260 2.67 -12.05 -11.64
CA THR A 260 1.39 -12.72 -11.71
C THR A 260 1.19 -13.47 -10.40
N ASN A 261 0.09 -13.18 -9.69
CA ASN A 261 -0.27 -13.91 -8.47
C ASN A 261 -1.52 -14.75 -8.74
N CYS A 262 -1.40 -16.04 -8.50
CA CYS A 262 -2.44 -17.03 -8.74
C CYS A 262 -2.92 -17.58 -7.40
N GLY A 263 -4.24 -17.54 -7.15
CA GLY A 263 -4.85 -18.12 -5.95
C GLY A 263 -5.17 -19.60 -6.11
N ALA A 264 -5.71 -20.22 -5.06
CA ALA A 264 -6.10 -21.64 -5.06
C ALA A 264 -7.16 -21.97 -6.12
N ASN A 265 -8.03 -21.02 -6.45
CA ASN A 265 -9.09 -21.17 -7.44
C ASN A 265 -8.63 -20.93 -8.89
N SER A 266 -7.35 -20.61 -9.09
CA SER A 266 -6.79 -20.42 -10.42
C SER A 266 -6.43 -21.75 -11.09
N LYS A 267 -6.35 -21.76 -12.43
CA LYS A 267 -5.91 -22.95 -13.19
C LYS A 267 -4.45 -23.36 -12.92
N LEU A 268 -3.66 -22.47 -12.32
CA LEU A 268 -2.24 -22.70 -12.00
C LEU A 268 -2.01 -23.05 -10.52
N GLY A 269 -3.07 -23.07 -9.71
CA GLY A 269 -2.96 -23.22 -8.25
C GLY A 269 -2.30 -22.01 -7.57
N ARG A 270 -2.01 -22.14 -6.27
CA ARG A 270 -1.32 -21.07 -5.51
C ARG A 270 0.11 -20.93 -5.99
N THR A 271 0.39 -19.89 -6.77
CA THR A 271 1.74 -19.62 -7.28
C THR A 271 1.96 -18.14 -7.55
N ARG A 272 3.21 -17.71 -7.46
CA ARG A 272 3.66 -16.36 -7.81
C ARG A 272 4.71 -16.46 -8.90
N ILE A 273 4.44 -15.81 -10.02
CA ILE A 273 5.32 -15.81 -11.19
C ILE A 273 5.82 -14.38 -11.39
N THR A 274 7.13 -14.21 -11.46
CA THR A 274 7.75 -12.92 -11.76
C THR A 274 8.57 -13.03 -13.05
N GLY A 275 8.76 -11.90 -13.72
CA GLY A 275 9.52 -11.89 -14.95
C GLY A 275 9.70 -10.52 -15.57
N ASN A 276 10.32 -10.52 -16.74
CA ASN A 276 10.47 -9.35 -17.58
C ASN A 276 9.59 -9.48 -18.82
N MET A 277 9.05 -8.36 -19.27
CA MET A 277 8.28 -8.23 -20.49
C MET A 277 8.86 -7.09 -21.33
N THR A 278 9.14 -7.34 -22.60
CA THR A 278 9.52 -6.29 -23.54
C THR A 278 8.35 -6.02 -24.46
N MET A 279 7.85 -4.79 -24.47
CA MET A 279 6.77 -4.33 -25.34
C MET A 279 7.32 -3.51 -26.51
N ARG A 280 6.73 -3.69 -27.69
CA ARG A 280 7.04 -2.97 -28.91
C ARG A 280 5.75 -2.54 -29.59
N HIS A 281 5.67 -1.27 -29.97
CA HIS A 281 4.57 -0.76 -30.80
C HIS A 281 4.57 -1.47 -32.16
N ALA A 282 3.39 -1.91 -32.60
CA ALA A 282 3.18 -2.67 -33.82
C ALA A 282 2.21 -1.98 -34.79
N GLY A 283 2.06 -0.65 -34.67
CA GLY A 283 1.16 0.14 -35.51
C GLY A 283 -0.24 0.33 -34.91
N GLY A 284 -0.81 1.51 -35.12
CA GLY A 284 -2.11 1.88 -34.56
C GLY A 284 -2.16 1.68 -33.05
N LEU A 285 -3.13 0.89 -32.60
CA LEU A 285 -3.36 0.54 -31.19
C LEU A 285 -2.67 -0.76 -30.76
N ASN A 286 -1.89 -1.40 -31.64
CA ASN A 286 -1.35 -2.73 -31.41
C ASN A 286 0.07 -2.69 -30.85
N TYR A 287 0.36 -3.66 -29.99
CA TYR A 287 1.65 -3.90 -29.38
C TYR A 287 1.98 -5.38 -29.46
N THR A 288 3.26 -5.68 -29.68
CA THR A 288 3.80 -7.04 -29.60
C THR A 288 4.84 -7.08 -28.50
N GLY A 289 5.16 -8.27 -28.02
CA GLY A 289 6.17 -8.39 -26.98
C GLY A 289 6.64 -9.80 -26.70
N THR A 290 7.58 -9.87 -25.77
CA THR A 290 8.12 -11.12 -25.26
C THR A 290 8.09 -11.09 -23.74
N LEU A 291 7.50 -12.10 -23.12
CA LEU A 291 7.56 -12.33 -21.68
C LEU A 291 8.62 -13.39 -21.42
N VAL A 292 9.40 -13.21 -20.36
CA VAL A 292 10.34 -14.19 -19.83
C VAL A 292 10.18 -14.23 -18.32
N ASN A 293 9.77 -15.37 -17.78
CA ASN A 293 9.70 -15.52 -16.32
C ASN A 293 11.08 -15.83 -15.71
N SER A 294 11.17 -15.82 -14.38
CA SER A 294 12.40 -16.12 -13.62
C SER A 294 12.97 -17.52 -13.87
N GLN A 295 12.14 -18.47 -14.33
CA GLN A 295 12.54 -19.83 -14.71
C GLN A 295 12.96 -19.95 -16.19
N GLY A 296 12.98 -18.84 -16.94
CA GLY A 296 13.37 -18.81 -18.35
C GLY A 296 12.26 -19.20 -19.32
N LEU A 297 11.03 -19.47 -18.86
CA LEU A 297 9.89 -19.74 -19.72
C LEU A 297 9.54 -18.48 -20.52
N ARG A 298 9.38 -18.64 -21.84
CA ARG A 298 9.15 -17.52 -22.77
C ARG A 298 7.75 -17.57 -23.37
N ALA A 299 7.13 -16.41 -23.54
CA ALA A 299 5.89 -16.23 -24.31
C ALA A 299 5.99 -15.09 -25.30
N ARG A 300 5.28 -15.21 -26.43
CA ARG A 300 5.03 -14.09 -27.35
C ARG A 300 3.72 -13.40 -26.99
N LEU A 301 3.76 -12.09 -26.80
CA LEU A 301 2.58 -11.27 -26.52
C LEU A 301 2.11 -10.57 -27.80
N ASN A 302 0.80 -10.58 -28.01
CA ASN A 302 0.12 -9.64 -28.90
C ASN A 302 -0.96 -8.94 -28.08
N ALA A 303 -1.01 -7.61 -28.10
CA ALA A 303 -1.92 -6.83 -27.30
C ALA A 303 -2.46 -5.62 -28.07
N THR A 304 -3.65 -5.16 -27.71
CA THR A 304 -4.31 -3.98 -28.28
C THR A 304 -4.72 -3.04 -27.15
N LEU A 305 -4.31 -1.78 -27.24
CA LEU A 305 -4.62 -0.73 -26.27
C LEU A 305 -5.82 0.09 -26.75
N ARG A 306 -6.91 0.14 -25.98
CA ARG A 306 -8.09 0.98 -26.23
C ARG A 306 -8.32 1.92 -25.05
N GLY A 307 -8.07 3.21 -25.25
CA GLY A 307 -8.01 4.16 -24.14
C GLY A 307 -6.87 3.76 -23.20
N ARG A 308 -7.20 3.43 -21.94
CA ARG A 308 -6.25 2.89 -20.95
C ARG A 308 -6.40 1.38 -20.73
N ASN A 309 -7.37 0.73 -21.37
CA ASN A 309 -7.56 -0.72 -21.26
C ASN A 309 -6.72 -1.42 -22.31
N ILE A 310 -5.94 -2.40 -21.91
CA ILE A 310 -5.15 -3.25 -22.80
C ILE A 310 -5.64 -4.68 -22.68
N SER A 311 -5.92 -5.30 -23.82
CA SER A 311 -6.20 -6.73 -23.88
C SER A 311 -5.19 -7.41 -24.78
N GLY A 312 -4.83 -8.65 -24.45
CA GLY A 312 -3.79 -9.35 -25.19
C GLY A 312 -3.80 -10.86 -24.97
N VAL A 313 -2.97 -11.53 -25.76
CA VAL A 313 -2.76 -12.97 -25.71
C VAL A 313 -1.27 -13.25 -25.61
N ALA A 314 -0.89 -13.94 -24.54
CA ALA A 314 0.45 -14.49 -24.35
C ALA A 314 0.47 -15.95 -24.83
N ASN A 315 1.26 -16.23 -25.86
CA ASN A 315 1.42 -17.56 -26.44
C ASN A 315 2.76 -18.17 -25.98
N PHE A 316 2.66 -19.22 -25.17
CA PHE A 316 3.79 -19.96 -24.60
C PHE A 316 4.23 -21.16 -25.47
N GLY A 317 3.74 -21.22 -26.70
CA GLY A 317 4.00 -22.31 -27.63
C GLY A 317 3.16 -23.56 -27.35
N PHE A 318 3.57 -24.67 -27.95
CA PHE A 318 2.83 -25.92 -27.96
C PHE A 318 2.61 -26.53 -26.57
N LEU A 319 3.56 -26.36 -25.65
CA LEU A 319 3.54 -27.02 -24.34
C LEU A 319 2.55 -26.40 -23.35
N PHE A 320 2.36 -25.07 -23.40
CA PHE A 320 1.59 -24.35 -22.38
C PHE A 320 0.43 -23.52 -22.97
N GLY A 321 0.30 -23.50 -24.30
CA GLY A 321 -0.82 -22.88 -25.00
C GLY A 321 -0.84 -21.36 -24.90
N THR A 322 -2.05 -20.80 -24.89
CA THR A 322 -2.29 -19.35 -24.89
C THR A 322 -3.04 -18.90 -23.65
N VAL A 323 -2.61 -17.79 -23.08
CA VAL A 323 -3.26 -17.12 -21.95
C VAL A 323 -3.80 -15.79 -22.45
N ARG A 324 -5.10 -15.55 -22.28
CA ARG A 324 -5.69 -14.22 -22.54
C ARG A 324 -5.52 -13.36 -21.31
N THR A 325 -5.27 -12.07 -21.52
CA THR A 325 -5.02 -11.10 -20.46
C THR A 325 -5.82 -9.85 -20.72
N GLU A 326 -6.38 -9.28 -19.66
CA GLU A 326 -7.08 -8.00 -19.67
C GLU A 326 -6.53 -7.17 -18.52
N ALA A 327 -6.07 -5.96 -18.82
CA ALA A 327 -5.50 -5.05 -17.86
C ALA A 327 -5.87 -3.60 -18.17
N ARG A 328 -5.69 -2.73 -17.19
CA ARG A 328 -5.76 -1.28 -17.33
C ARG A 328 -4.39 -0.68 -17.01
N VAL A 329 -4.03 0.40 -17.70
CA VAL A 329 -2.88 1.23 -17.36
C VAL A 329 -3.30 2.30 -16.35
N ASP A 330 -2.63 2.35 -15.19
CA ASP A 330 -2.88 3.30 -14.10
C ASP A 330 -2.72 4.75 -14.56
N ASP A 331 -3.56 5.68 -14.10
CA ASP A 331 -3.65 7.02 -14.67
C ASP A 331 -2.34 7.82 -14.56
N GLN A 332 -1.69 7.75 -13.40
CA GLN A 332 -0.48 8.52 -13.06
C GLN A 332 0.80 7.68 -13.03
N ALA A 333 0.75 6.43 -13.47
CA ALA A 333 1.91 5.55 -13.50
C ALA A 333 1.88 4.62 -14.72
N LEU A 334 3.04 4.29 -15.27
CA LEU A 334 3.16 3.28 -16.33
C LEU A 334 3.15 1.88 -15.70
N ILE A 335 1.99 1.54 -15.15
CA ILE A 335 1.70 0.31 -14.42
C ILE A 335 0.43 -0.31 -15.00
N LEU A 336 0.49 -1.61 -15.26
CA LEU A 336 -0.59 -2.42 -15.77
C LEU A 336 -1.14 -3.29 -14.64
N ARG A 337 -2.44 -3.21 -14.39
CA ARG A 337 -3.15 -4.04 -13.41
C ARG A 337 -4.31 -4.75 -14.08
N GLY A 338 -4.45 -6.05 -13.85
CA GLY A 338 -5.42 -6.84 -14.58
C GLY A 338 -5.56 -8.28 -14.10
N ARG A 339 -6.23 -9.09 -14.92
CA ARG A 339 -6.39 -10.52 -14.72
C ARG A 339 -6.17 -11.29 -16.02
N ASP A 340 -5.85 -12.57 -15.87
CA ASP A 340 -5.72 -13.48 -17.00
C ASP A 340 -6.84 -14.54 -17.04
N SER A 341 -6.91 -15.27 -18.15
CA SER A 341 -7.89 -16.35 -18.36
C SER A 341 -7.70 -17.58 -17.47
N ASN A 342 -6.64 -17.60 -16.66
CA ASN A 342 -6.40 -18.62 -15.65
C ASN A 342 -6.92 -18.20 -14.27
N GLY A 343 -7.43 -16.97 -14.13
CA GLY A 343 -7.90 -16.42 -12.87
C GLY A 343 -6.78 -15.84 -12.01
N CYS A 344 -5.60 -15.59 -12.59
CA CYS A 344 -4.50 -14.96 -11.86
C CYS A 344 -4.57 -13.44 -12.00
N SER A 345 -4.20 -12.71 -10.95
CA SER A 345 -4.00 -11.27 -11.02
C SER A 345 -2.66 -10.97 -11.67
N PHE A 346 -2.63 -9.92 -12.48
CA PHE A 346 -1.48 -9.47 -13.25
C PHE A 346 -1.11 -8.05 -12.85
N TYR A 347 0.17 -7.83 -12.55
CA TYR A 347 0.76 -6.53 -12.29
C TYR A 347 2.02 -6.40 -13.15
N ALA A 348 2.18 -5.30 -13.89
CA ALA A 348 3.43 -5.01 -14.57
C ALA A 348 3.79 -3.53 -14.52
N ARG A 349 5.04 -3.21 -14.18
CA ARG A 349 5.56 -1.85 -14.07
C ARG A 349 6.65 -1.62 -15.10
N LYS A 350 6.64 -0.46 -15.76
CA LYS A 350 7.71 -0.06 -16.68
C LYS A 350 9.01 0.14 -15.91
N SER A 351 10.09 -0.45 -16.42
CA SER A 351 11.43 -0.41 -15.83
C SER A 351 12.16 0.89 -16.08
#